data_AF-A0A9P6Y7I2-F1
#
_entry.id   AF-A0A9P6Y7I2-F1
#
_cell.length_a   1.000
_cell.length_b   1.000
_cell.length_c   1.000
_cell.angle_alpha   90.00
_cell.angle_beta   90.00
_cell.angle_gamma   90.00
#
_symmetry.space_group_name_H-M   'P 1'
#
loop_
_entity.id
_entity.type
_entity.pdbx_description
1 polymer ?
#
loop_
_entity_poly.entity_id
_entity_poly.type
_entity_poly.pdbx_seq_one_letter_code
_entity_poly.pdbx_strand_id
1 'polypeptide(L)'
;MIENPAARDLPRLKDNPKFGFVATPSTRLVFFQPDVGRNPSPFVKTTDGKNPLQDLRVRKAISMAIDRKTIADRLMDGAATPASQILPDGMFGTLPHPPELKYDPEGAKKLLAEAGYPNGFEMTLSSTNDRYVNDGQVAQAVAQYLARVGIKTNVDAMTASIYFPKRAKREFSFAMGGWSSVTGEASSFLQYWVTRFDKAQGLGTSNYGGFSNADFDKVNPPRSPWTTCR
;
A
#
# COMPACT_ATOMS: atom_id res chain seq x y z
N MET A 1 -2.62 -27.83 13.13
CA MET A 1 -3.14 -26.84 12.17
C MET A 1 -1.95 -25.98 11.74
N ILE A 2 -1.71 -25.83 10.43
CA ILE A 2 -0.63 -24.98 9.89
C ILE A 2 -1.31 -23.74 9.33
N GLU A 3 -1.02 -22.58 9.90
CA GLU A 3 -1.59 -21.30 9.45
C GLU A 3 -0.53 -20.49 8.70
N ASN A 4 -0.93 -19.83 7.61
CA ASN A 4 -0.08 -18.97 6.78
C ASN A 4 1.30 -19.59 6.45
N PRO A 5 1.37 -20.82 5.90
CA PRO A 5 2.64 -21.40 5.48
C PRO A 5 3.32 -20.52 4.43
N ALA A 6 4.62 -20.71 4.25
CA ALA A 6 5.34 -20.04 3.18
C ALA A 6 4.67 -20.35 1.82
N ALA A 7 4.53 -19.34 0.96
CA ALA A 7 3.86 -19.49 -0.35
C ALA A 7 4.40 -20.69 -1.15
N ARG A 8 5.73 -20.87 -1.14
CA ARG A 8 6.43 -21.97 -1.83
C ARG A 8 6.02 -23.38 -1.40
N ASP A 9 5.52 -23.52 -0.17
CA ASP A 9 5.10 -24.80 0.39
C ASP A 9 3.64 -25.13 0.05
N LEU A 10 2.85 -24.17 -0.46
CA LEU A 10 1.44 -24.36 -0.77
C LEU A 10 1.17 -25.52 -1.74
N PRO A 11 1.90 -25.67 -2.88
CA PRO A 11 1.68 -26.81 -3.78
C PRO A 11 1.91 -28.15 -3.07
N ARG A 12 3.01 -28.26 -2.31
CA ARG A 12 3.35 -29.48 -1.57
C ARG A 12 2.33 -29.84 -0.50
N LEU A 13 1.77 -28.84 0.18
CA LEU A 13 0.74 -29.06 1.20
C LEU A 13 -0.60 -29.44 0.57
N LYS A 14 -0.96 -28.83 -0.55
CA LYS A 14 -2.21 -29.10 -1.29
C LYS A 14 -2.25 -30.51 -1.87
N ASP A 15 -1.14 -30.99 -2.43
CA ASP A 15 -1.09 -32.28 -3.12
C ASP A 15 -0.82 -33.46 -2.18
N ASN A 16 -0.61 -33.21 -0.88
CA ASN A 16 -0.31 -34.25 0.09
C ASN A 16 -1.59 -34.78 0.76
N PRO A 17 -1.94 -36.07 0.58
CA PRO A 17 -3.19 -36.64 1.09
C PRO A 17 -3.27 -36.71 2.62
N LYS A 18 -2.17 -36.47 3.35
CA LYS A 18 -2.16 -36.41 4.82
C LYS A 18 -2.72 -35.10 5.37
N PHE A 19 -2.93 -34.08 4.54
CA PHE A 19 -3.42 -32.77 4.97
C PHE A 19 -4.75 -32.43 4.29
N GLY A 20 -5.66 -31.83 5.06
CA GLY A 20 -6.77 -31.05 4.49
C GLY A 20 -6.26 -29.67 4.10
N PHE A 21 -6.53 -29.24 2.86
CA PHE A 21 -6.13 -27.94 2.35
C PHE A 21 -7.36 -27.03 2.19
N VAL A 22 -7.34 -25.88 2.83
CA VAL A 22 -8.37 -24.84 2.70
C VAL A 22 -7.66 -23.52 2.38
N ALA A 23 -8.09 -22.87 1.30
CA ALA A 23 -7.65 -21.52 0.94
C ALA A 23 -8.88 -20.64 0.75
N THR A 24 -8.93 -19.52 1.48
CA THR A 24 -10.03 -18.56 1.43
C THR A 24 -9.50 -17.16 1.14
N PRO A 25 -10.27 -16.31 0.44
CA PRO A 25 -9.91 -14.91 0.24
C PRO A 25 -9.66 -14.21 1.58
N SER A 26 -8.51 -13.55 1.70
CA SER A 26 -8.20 -12.73 2.88
C SER A 26 -8.93 -11.40 2.79
N THR A 27 -9.35 -10.84 3.93
CA THR A 27 -9.89 -9.47 4.01
C THR A 27 -8.79 -8.39 4.03
N ARG A 28 -7.53 -8.82 3.82
CA ARG A 28 -6.35 -7.98 3.98
C ARG A 28 -5.91 -7.36 2.65
N LEU A 29 -5.73 -6.05 2.68
CA LEU A 29 -4.99 -5.31 1.66
C LEU A 29 -3.57 -5.05 2.14
N VAL A 30 -2.58 -5.30 1.27
CA VAL A 30 -1.19 -4.83 1.42
C VAL A 30 -0.95 -3.74 0.38
N PHE A 31 -0.38 -2.61 0.80
CA PHE A 31 -0.25 -1.41 -0.03
C PHE A 31 1.01 -0.62 0.35
N PHE A 32 1.35 0.40 -0.44
CA PHE A 32 2.38 1.38 -0.07
C PHE A 32 1.74 2.75 0.13
N GLN A 33 2.12 3.43 1.20
CA GLN A 33 1.63 4.74 1.57
C GLN A 33 2.72 5.79 1.28
N PRO A 34 2.51 6.71 0.32
CA PRO A 34 3.40 7.83 0.11
C PRO A 34 3.17 8.93 1.15
N ASP A 35 4.24 9.60 1.51
CA ASP A 35 4.26 10.82 2.31
C ASP A 35 4.02 12.04 1.42
N VAL A 36 2.79 12.54 1.45
CA VAL A 36 2.32 13.65 0.64
C VAL A 36 2.09 14.92 1.47
N GLY A 37 2.15 14.81 2.80
CA GLY A 37 1.76 15.87 3.73
C GLY A 37 2.86 16.88 4.04
N ARG A 38 4.14 16.54 3.83
CA ARG A 38 5.28 17.43 4.11
C ARG A 38 6.16 17.66 2.89
N ASN A 39 6.87 18.79 2.90
CA ASN A 39 7.83 19.17 1.89
C ASN A 39 9.00 19.91 2.57
N PRO A 40 10.23 19.36 2.56
CA PRO A 40 10.63 18.10 1.93
C PRO A 40 10.11 16.85 2.67
N SER A 41 10.10 15.71 1.97
CA SER A 41 9.88 14.38 2.57
C SER A 41 11.24 13.77 2.94
N PRO A 42 11.39 13.07 4.08
CA PRO A 42 12.67 12.48 4.47
C PRO A 42 13.11 11.44 3.44
N PHE A 43 14.40 11.12 3.36
CA PHE A 43 14.90 10.08 2.46
C PHE A 43 14.51 10.21 0.98
N VAL A 44 13.94 11.33 0.55
CA VAL A 44 13.65 11.65 -0.84
C VAL A 44 14.64 12.71 -1.27
N LYS A 45 15.32 12.46 -2.39
CA LYS A 45 16.31 13.38 -2.95
C LYS A 45 15.92 13.70 -4.38
N THR A 46 15.54 14.95 -4.61
CA THR A 46 15.29 15.51 -5.93
C THR A 46 16.28 16.63 -6.21
N THR A 47 16.40 17.02 -7.48
CA THR A 47 17.26 18.15 -7.89
C THR A 47 16.75 19.50 -7.39
N ASP A 48 15.44 19.64 -7.17
CA ASP A 48 14.79 20.87 -6.73
C ASP A 48 14.51 20.92 -5.21
N GLY A 49 14.86 19.86 -4.48
CA GLY A 49 14.61 19.69 -3.04
C GLY A 49 13.14 19.55 -2.66
N LYS A 50 12.20 19.53 -3.62
CA LYS A 50 10.77 19.39 -3.35
C LYS A 50 10.37 17.93 -3.20
N ASN A 51 9.33 17.68 -2.41
CA ASN A 51 8.72 16.37 -2.32
C ASN A 51 7.92 16.02 -3.60
N PRO A 52 8.39 15.09 -4.45
CA PRO A 52 7.73 14.69 -5.68
C PRO A 52 6.42 13.93 -5.40
N LEU A 53 6.28 13.30 -4.23
CA LEU A 53 5.11 12.49 -3.87
C LEU A 53 3.85 13.34 -3.68
N GLN A 54 3.98 14.66 -3.49
CA GLN A 54 2.84 15.58 -3.46
C GLN A 54 2.15 15.72 -4.82
N ASP A 55 2.88 15.53 -5.92
CA ASP A 55 2.30 15.57 -7.26
C ASP A 55 1.52 14.27 -7.56
N LEU A 56 0.24 14.42 -7.92
CA LEU A 56 -0.62 13.30 -8.31
C LEU A 56 -0.06 12.52 -9.50
N ARG A 57 0.61 13.21 -10.44
CA ARG A 57 1.22 12.60 -11.63
C ARG A 57 2.33 11.64 -11.24
N VAL A 58 3.18 12.02 -10.28
CA VAL A 58 4.23 11.13 -9.74
C VAL A 58 3.61 9.90 -9.07
N ARG A 59 2.56 10.08 -8.25
CA ARG A 59 1.87 8.94 -7.61
C ARG A 59 1.23 7.99 -8.62
N LYS A 60 0.64 8.53 -9.69
CA LYS A 60 0.10 7.73 -10.81
C LYS A 60 1.22 6.96 -11.52
N ALA A 61 2.34 7.62 -11.82
CA ALA A 61 3.49 6.98 -12.45
C ALA A 61 4.06 5.82 -11.61
N ILE A 62 4.19 6.01 -10.29
CA ILE A 62 4.59 4.96 -9.33
C ILE A 62 3.64 3.75 -9.44
N SER A 63 2.33 4.00 -9.47
CA SER A 63 1.32 2.93 -9.57
C SER A 63 1.40 2.18 -10.90
N MET A 64 1.59 2.88 -12.01
CA MET A 64 1.70 2.32 -13.36
C MET A 64 3.00 1.52 -13.55
N ALA A 65 4.07 1.88 -12.84
CA ALA A 65 5.36 1.21 -12.94
C ALA A 65 5.40 -0.17 -12.27
N ILE A 66 4.39 -0.55 -11.48
CA ILE A 66 4.40 -1.79 -10.69
C ILE A 66 3.53 -2.85 -11.36
N ASP A 67 4.15 -3.95 -11.78
CA ASP A 67 3.43 -5.13 -12.27
C ASP A 67 2.94 -5.99 -11.10
N ARG A 68 1.71 -5.69 -10.67
CA ARG A 68 1.04 -6.40 -9.56
C ARG A 68 0.74 -7.86 -9.90
N LYS A 69 0.47 -8.17 -11.16
CA LYS A 69 0.15 -9.53 -11.61
C LYS A 69 1.38 -10.41 -11.51
N THR A 70 2.52 -9.96 -12.04
CA THR A 70 3.78 -10.70 -11.92
C THR A 70 4.20 -10.87 -10.46
N ILE A 71 3.99 -9.88 -9.58
CA ILE A 71 4.24 -10.03 -8.14
C ILE A 71 3.34 -11.13 -7.54
N ALA A 72 2.04 -11.11 -7.80
CA ALA A 72 1.12 -12.13 -7.31
C ALA A 72 1.46 -13.54 -7.81
N ASP A 73 1.79 -13.67 -9.09
CA ASP A 73 2.10 -14.97 -9.70
C ASP A 73 3.44 -15.53 -9.21
N ARG A 74 4.49 -14.69 -9.14
CA ARG A 74 5.87 -15.15 -8.91
C ARG A 74 6.33 -15.12 -7.46
N LEU A 75 5.87 -14.12 -6.70
CA LEU A 75 6.29 -13.95 -5.30
C LEU A 75 5.26 -14.50 -4.33
N MET A 76 4.00 -14.61 -4.74
CA MET A 76 2.93 -15.14 -3.87
C MET A 76 2.45 -16.52 -4.32
N ASP A 77 3.12 -17.15 -5.30
CA ASP A 77 2.76 -18.46 -5.88
C ASP A 77 1.28 -18.55 -6.29
N GLY A 78 0.72 -17.44 -6.80
CA GLY A 78 -0.69 -17.34 -7.19
C GLY A 78 -1.67 -17.27 -6.01
N ALA A 79 -1.19 -17.25 -4.77
CA ALA A 79 -2.02 -17.19 -3.56
C ALA A 79 -2.45 -15.76 -3.17
N ALA A 80 -2.22 -14.78 -4.04
CA ALA A 80 -2.63 -13.39 -3.85
C ALA A 80 -3.42 -12.87 -5.06
N THR A 81 -4.36 -11.97 -4.81
CA THR A 81 -5.10 -11.26 -5.87
C THR A 81 -4.53 -9.85 -6.03
N PRO A 82 -4.17 -9.42 -7.26
CA PRO A 82 -3.79 -8.04 -7.52
C PRO A 82 -4.89 -7.06 -7.10
N ALA A 83 -4.58 -6.14 -6.18
CA ALA A 83 -5.54 -5.16 -5.71
C ALA A 83 -5.62 -3.94 -6.64
N SER A 84 -6.85 -3.54 -7.02
CA SER A 84 -7.19 -2.31 -7.74
C SER A 84 -8.02 -1.32 -6.90
N GLN A 85 -8.45 -1.74 -5.72
CA GLN A 85 -9.24 -0.94 -4.77
C GLN A 85 -8.87 -1.27 -3.31
N ILE A 86 -9.51 -0.59 -2.35
CA ILE A 86 -9.11 -0.58 -0.94
C ILE A 86 -9.51 -1.80 -0.12
N LEU A 87 -10.40 -2.65 -0.64
CA LEU A 87 -10.81 -3.92 -0.04
C LEU A 87 -11.00 -4.98 -1.14
N PRO A 88 -10.95 -6.28 -0.79
CA PRO A 88 -11.26 -7.35 -1.72
C PRO A 88 -12.66 -7.23 -2.32
N ASP A 89 -12.80 -7.66 -3.57
CA ASP A 89 -14.07 -7.64 -4.30
C ASP A 89 -15.17 -8.39 -3.55
N GLY A 90 -16.40 -7.87 -3.60
CA GLY A 90 -17.57 -8.44 -2.94
C GLY A 90 -17.78 -7.99 -1.49
N MET A 91 -16.85 -7.22 -0.91
CA MET A 91 -17.05 -6.59 0.40
C MET A 91 -17.93 -5.34 0.33
N PHE A 92 -18.64 -5.02 1.41
CA PHE A 92 -19.49 -3.84 1.45
C PHE A 92 -18.66 -2.56 1.33
N GLY A 93 -19.06 -1.69 0.39
CA GLY A 93 -18.32 -0.46 0.05
C GLY A 93 -17.23 -0.64 -1.01
N THR A 94 -17.14 -1.80 -1.65
CA THR A 94 -16.28 -2.01 -2.83
C THR A 94 -17.04 -1.74 -4.13
N LEU A 95 -16.29 -1.38 -5.17
CA LEU A 95 -16.81 -1.30 -6.52
C LEU A 95 -16.95 -2.72 -7.08
N PRO A 96 -18.05 -3.05 -7.78
CA PRO A 96 -18.20 -4.36 -8.41
C PRO A 96 -17.23 -4.56 -9.58
N HIS A 97 -16.84 -3.47 -10.24
CA HIS A 97 -15.90 -3.45 -11.36
C HIS A 97 -14.88 -2.32 -11.15
N PRO A 98 -13.95 -2.47 -10.21
CA PRO A 98 -12.93 -1.45 -9.98
C PRO A 98 -12.09 -1.28 -11.25
N PRO A 99 -11.76 -0.03 -11.66
CA PRO A 99 -10.86 0.19 -12.78
C PRO A 99 -9.53 -0.54 -12.58
N GLU A 100 -9.08 -1.24 -13.62
CA GLU A 100 -7.80 -1.95 -13.58
C GLU A 100 -6.64 -0.96 -13.50
N LEU A 101 -5.69 -1.23 -12.59
CA LEU A 101 -4.42 -0.52 -12.52
C LEU A 101 -3.42 -1.17 -13.48
N LYS A 102 -3.40 -0.70 -14.72
CA LYS A 102 -2.54 -1.25 -15.78
C LYS A 102 -1.06 -1.03 -15.50
N TYR A 103 -0.25 -2.06 -15.77
CA TYR A 103 1.20 -1.96 -15.80
C TYR A 103 1.65 -1.29 -17.11
N ASP A 104 2.23 -0.10 -16.99
CA ASP A 104 2.69 0.72 -18.12
C ASP A 104 3.94 1.52 -17.72
N PRO A 105 5.14 0.92 -17.80
CA PRO A 105 6.38 1.57 -17.42
C PRO A 105 6.77 2.72 -18.36
N GLU A 106 6.39 2.68 -19.64
CA GLU A 106 6.69 3.74 -20.59
C GLU A 106 5.80 4.97 -20.35
N GLY A 107 4.50 4.77 -20.11
CA GLY A 107 3.60 5.82 -19.66
C GLY A 107 4.02 6.41 -18.32
N ALA A 108 4.54 5.59 -17.39
CA ALA A 108 5.08 6.07 -16.12
C ALA A 108 6.29 7.02 -16.32
N LYS A 109 7.26 6.65 -17.16
CA LYS A 109 8.41 7.53 -17.49
C LYS A 109 7.96 8.86 -18.10
N LYS A 110 7.04 8.81 -19.05
CA LYS A 110 6.48 10.01 -19.69
C LYS A 110 5.82 10.92 -18.64
N LEU A 111 5.02 10.35 -17.75
CA LEU A 111 4.32 11.11 -16.72
C LEU A 111 5.28 11.70 -15.67
N LEU A 112 6.39 11.02 -15.36
CA LEU A 112 7.45 11.57 -14.51
C LEU A 112 8.15 12.77 -15.16
N ALA A 113 8.44 12.70 -16.47
CA ALA A 113 9.01 13.81 -17.21
C ALA A 113 8.07 15.02 -17.24
N GLU A 114 6.78 14.82 -17.51
CA GLU A 114 5.75 15.86 -17.44
C GLU A 114 5.62 16.47 -16.03
N ALA A 115 5.89 15.67 -14.99
CA ALA A 115 5.90 16.10 -13.60
C ALA A 115 7.17 16.88 -13.20
N GLY A 116 8.13 17.07 -14.10
CA GLY A 116 9.38 17.78 -13.84
C GLY A 116 10.52 16.88 -13.36
N TYR A 117 10.36 15.55 -13.44
CA TYR A 117 11.38 14.57 -13.05
C TYR A 117 11.81 13.69 -14.24
N PRO A 118 12.30 14.27 -15.36
CA PRO A 118 12.70 13.49 -16.55
C PRO A 118 13.87 12.54 -16.28
N ASN A 119 14.72 12.88 -15.30
CA ASN A 119 15.83 12.04 -14.84
C ASN A 119 15.50 11.27 -13.55
N GLY A 120 14.23 11.30 -13.13
CA GLY A 120 13.76 10.68 -11.90
C GLY A 120 14.28 11.35 -10.62
N PHE A 121 14.33 10.57 -9.55
CA PHE A 121 14.75 10.99 -8.21
C PHE A 121 15.12 9.77 -7.34
N GLU A 122 15.72 10.00 -6.18
CA GLU A 122 15.97 8.92 -5.21
C GLU A 122 14.92 8.92 -4.09
N MET A 123 14.52 7.74 -3.63
CA MET A 123 13.72 7.58 -2.42
C MET A 123 14.06 6.30 -1.66
N THR A 124 13.71 6.26 -0.38
CA THR A 124 13.71 5.01 0.40
C THR A 124 12.28 4.45 0.52
N LEU A 125 12.13 3.17 0.17
CA LEU A 125 10.98 2.34 0.45
C LEU A 125 11.22 1.59 1.76
N SER A 126 10.41 1.87 2.78
CA SER A 126 10.49 1.21 4.09
C SER A 126 9.43 0.11 4.19
N SER A 127 9.82 -1.07 4.65
CA SER A 127 8.91 -2.21 4.82
C SER A 127 9.23 -3.02 6.07
N THR A 128 8.29 -3.90 6.44
CA THR A 128 8.59 -5.02 7.32
C THR A 128 9.35 -6.12 6.56
N ASN A 129 9.93 -7.08 7.27
CA ASN A 129 10.52 -8.31 6.72
C ASN A 129 10.00 -9.61 7.37
N ASP A 130 9.08 -9.49 8.32
CA ASP A 130 8.58 -10.56 9.18
C ASP A 130 7.07 -10.44 9.50
N ARG A 131 6.36 -9.50 8.84
CA ARG A 131 4.97 -9.17 9.19
C ARG A 131 3.95 -9.68 8.19
N TYR A 132 4.26 -9.63 6.90
CA TYR A 132 3.40 -10.11 5.83
C TYR A 132 4.15 -11.17 5.02
N VAL A 133 3.41 -12.07 4.37
CA VAL A 133 4.00 -13.09 3.51
C VAL A 133 4.86 -12.40 2.45
N ASN A 134 6.16 -12.71 2.46
CA ASN A 134 7.16 -12.23 1.52
C ASN A 134 7.31 -10.69 1.44
N ASP A 135 6.96 -9.95 2.50
CA ASP A 135 7.05 -8.47 2.56
C ASP A 135 8.40 -7.91 2.08
N GLY A 136 9.52 -8.41 2.60
CA GLY A 136 10.86 -7.99 2.17
C GLY A 136 11.12 -8.25 0.68
N GLN A 137 10.64 -9.38 0.14
CA GLN A 137 10.80 -9.71 -1.28
C GLN A 137 9.91 -8.84 -2.18
N VAL A 138 8.67 -8.56 -1.74
CA VAL A 138 7.75 -7.65 -2.43
C VAL A 138 8.33 -6.23 -2.47
N ALA A 139 8.90 -5.75 -1.37
CA ALA A 139 9.56 -4.45 -1.29
C ALA A 139 10.73 -4.35 -2.29
N GLN A 140 11.58 -5.38 -2.37
CA GLN A 140 12.68 -5.44 -3.34
C GLN A 140 12.18 -5.44 -4.79
N ALA A 141 11.14 -6.23 -5.10
CA ALA A 141 10.57 -6.26 -6.44
C ALA A 141 10.00 -4.89 -6.85
N VAL A 142 9.28 -4.23 -5.96
CA VAL A 142 8.75 -2.87 -6.21
C VAL A 142 9.88 -1.88 -6.42
N ALA A 143 10.95 -1.92 -5.62
CA ALA A 143 12.12 -1.07 -5.82
C ALA A 143 12.76 -1.28 -7.21
N GLN A 144 12.86 -2.53 -7.68
CA GLN A 144 13.36 -2.85 -9.02
C GLN A 144 12.46 -2.31 -10.14
N TYR A 145 11.14 -2.41 -9.99
CA TYR A 145 10.18 -1.84 -10.93
C TYR A 145 10.32 -0.31 -11.03
N LEU A 146 10.44 0.35 -9.88
CA LEU A 146 10.57 1.81 -9.81
C LEU A 146 11.91 2.30 -10.37
N ALA A 147 12.99 1.55 -10.15
CA ALA A 147 14.29 1.86 -10.73
C ALA A 147 14.25 1.86 -12.28
N ARG A 148 13.47 0.98 -12.92
CA ARG A 148 13.32 0.92 -14.39
C ARG A 148 12.68 2.17 -15.00
N VAL A 149 11.94 2.94 -14.21
CA VAL A 149 11.30 4.20 -14.63
C VAL A 149 12.05 5.44 -14.13
N GLY A 150 13.26 5.27 -13.60
CA GLY A 150 14.12 6.36 -13.14
C GLY A 150 14.00 6.72 -11.66
N ILE A 151 13.12 6.05 -10.90
CA ILE A 151 13.01 6.28 -9.45
C ILE A 151 13.95 5.33 -8.73
N LYS A 152 15.16 5.81 -8.41
CA LYS A 152 16.16 5.02 -7.69
C LYS A 152 15.68 4.77 -6.26
N THR A 153 15.30 3.53 -5.99
CA THR A 153 14.62 3.15 -4.74
C THR A 153 15.54 2.29 -3.88
N ASN A 154 15.92 2.79 -2.71
CA ASN A 154 16.60 2.00 -1.68
C ASN A 154 15.56 1.29 -0.81
N VAL A 155 15.79 0.04 -0.42
CA VAL A 155 14.87 -0.69 0.46
C VAL A 155 15.42 -0.73 1.88
N ASP A 156 14.61 -0.26 2.82
CA ASP A 156 14.84 -0.34 4.27
C ASP A 156 13.82 -1.31 4.88
N ALA A 157 14.18 -2.60 4.87
CA ALA A 157 13.35 -3.68 5.40
C ALA A 157 13.81 -4.05 6.82
N MET A 158 12.90 -3.99 7.79
CA MET A 158 13.19 -4.21 9.21
C MET A 158 12.12 -5.06 9.88
N THR A 159 12.38 -5.55 11.10
CA THR A 159 11.38 -6.30 11.86
C THR A 159 10.18 -5.42 12.22
N ALA A 160 8.99 -6.01 12.35
CA ALA A 160 7.77 -5.33 12.75
C ALA A 160 7.93 -4.52 14.03
N SER A 161 8.69 -5.05 15.00
CA SER A 161 8.97 -4.42 16.29
C SER A 161 9.74 -3.10 16.17
N ILE A 162 10.55 -2.93 15.12
CA ILE A 162 11.26 -1.69 14.82
C ILE A 162 10.43 -0.81 13.88
N TYR A 163 9.79 -1.42 12.89
CA TYR A 163 9.04 -0.74 11.84
C TYR A 163 7.87 0.09 12.38
N PHE A 164 6.98 -0.53 13.17
CA PHE A 164 5.75 0.13 13.59
C PHE A 164 5.98 1.33 14.52
N PRO A 165 6.91 1.28 15.51
CA PRO A 165 7.25 2.47 16.29
C PRO A 165 7.78 3.64 15.43
N LYS A 166 8.65 3.37 14.46
CA LYS A 166 9.15 4.41 13.52
C LYS A 166 8.04 4.97 12.64
N ARG A 167 7.15 4.09 12.14
CA ARG A 167 5.99 4.50 11.36
C ARG A 167 5.04 5.38 12.17
N ALA A 168 4.77 5.03 13.42
CA ALA A 168 3.94 5.84 14.32
C ALA A 168 4.49 7.25 14.54
N LYS A 169 5.82 7.39 14.54
CA LYS A 169 6.55 8.67 14.57
C LYS A 169 6.64 9.38 13.20
N ARG A 170 6.05 8.81 12.15
CA ARG A 170 6.04 9.35 10.78
C ARG A 170 7.44 9.55 10.20
N GLU A 171 8.36 8.62 10.47
CA GLU A 171 9.76 8.71 10.01
C GLU A 171 9.96 8.34 8.54
N PHE A 172 8.97 7.72 7.89
CA PHE A 172 9.10 7.18 6.52
C PHE A 172 8.45 8.04 5.44
N SER A 173 8.81 7.76 4.19
CA SER A 173 8.38 8.53 3.00
C SER A 173 7.60 7.70 2.00
N PHE A 174 8.00 6.46 1.78
CA PHE A 174 7.23 5.50 1.02
C PHE A 174 7.21 4.19 1.79
N ALA A 175 6.09 3.90 2.45
CA ALA A 175 6.06 2.91 3.53
C ALA A 175 5.03 1.81 3.28
N MET A 176 5.41 0.55 3.48
CA MET A 176 4.49 -0.58 3.36
C MET A 176 3.40 -0.53 4.44
N GLY A 177 2.14 -0.66 4.04
CA GLY A 177 0.97 -0.81 4.87
C GLY A 177 0.28 -2.13 4.64
N GLY A 178 -0.47 -2.56 5.66
CA GLY A 178 -1.35 -3.69 5.54
C GLY A 178 -2.49 -3.59 6.53
N TRP A 179 -3.71 -3.63 6.02
CA TRP A 179 -4.93 -3.52 6.81
C TRP A 179 -5.90 -4.64 6.46
N SER A 180 -6.64 -5.15 7.45
CA SER A 180 -7.66 -6.18 7.28
C SER A 180 -8.98 -5.64 7.80
N SER A 181 -10.05 -5.79 7.03
CA SER A 181 -11.39 -5.51 7.57
C SER A 181 -11.85 -6.68 8.42
N VAL A 182 -12.17 -6.42 9.70
CA VAL A 182 -12.75 -7.40 10.63
C VAL A 182 -14.28 -7.37 10.62
N THR A 183 -14.86 -6.25 10.18
CA THR A 183 -16.29 -5.98 10.10
C THR A 183 -16.89 -6.27 8.71
N GLY A 184 -16.05 -6.58 7.71
CA GLY A 184 -16.47 -6.86 6.34
C GLY A 184 -16.82 -5.63 5.50
N GLU A 185 -16.45 -4.43 5.98
CA GLU A 185 -16.80 -3.14 5.37
C GLU A 185 -15.59 -2.20 5.24
N ALA A 186 -15.70 -1.24 4.30
CA ALA A 186 -14.62 -0.33 3.88
C ALA A 186 -14.38 0.91 4.76
N SER A 187 -15.36 1.33 5.57
CA SER A 187 -15.30 2.56 6.37
C SER A 187 -14.12 2.57 7.32
N SER A 188 -13.77 1.43 7.95
CA SER A 188 -12.59 1.38 8.84
C SER A 188 -11.29 1.72 8.11
N PHE A 189 -11.12 1.22 6.88
CA PHE A 189 -9.96 1.57 6.06
C PHE A 189 -9.97 3.06 5.72
N LEU A 190 -11.10 3.55 5.21
CA LEU A 190 -11.27 4.95 4.81
C LEU A 190 -11.01 5.91 5.99
N GLN A 191 -11.61 5.65 7.16
CA GLN A 191 -11.51 6.49 8.35
C GLN A 191 -10.11 6.53 8.94
N TYR A 192 -9.40 5.40 8.98
CA TYR A 192 -8.08 5.35 9.62
C TYR A 192 -6.92 5.70 8.67
N TRP A 193 -7.00 5.29 7.40
CA TRP A 193 -5.87 5.34 6.48
C TRP A 193 -5.94 6.46 5.43
N VAL A 194 -7.14 6.92 5.09
CA VAL A 194 -7.34 7.91 4.00
C VAL A 194 -7.76 9.27 4.55
N THR A 195 -8.70 9.30 5.49
CA THR A 195 -9.20 10.58 6.05
C THR A 195 -8.07 11.36 6.71
N ARG A 196 -8.13 12.69 6.57
CA ARG A 196 -7.22 13.60 7.26
C ARG A 196 -7.19 13.28 8.75
N PHE A 197 -5.98 13.37 9.32
CA PHE A 197 -5.81 13.21 10.76
C PHE A 197 -6.60 14.27 11.54
N ASP A 198 -7.48 13.80 12.43
CA ASP A 198 -8.19 14.60 13.42
C ASP A 198 -8.16 13.86 14.77
N LYS A 199 -7.40 14.42 15.71
CA LYS A 199 -7.22 13.83 17.04
C LYS A 199 -8.51 13.86 17.88
N ALA A 200 -9.31 14.93 17.77
CA ALA A 200 -10.52 15.08 18.57
C ALA A 200 -11.59 14.07 18.15
N GLN A 201 -11.60 13.75 16.86
CA GLN A 201 -12.56 12.84 16.23
C GLN A 201 -12.05 11.39 16.12
N GLY A 202 -10.77 11.15 16.42
CA GLY A 202 -10.16 9.83 16.28
C GLY A 202 -10.00 9.37 14.82
N LEU A 203 -9.98 10.30 13.86
CA LEU A 203 -9.88 10.02 12.43
C LEU A 203 -8.43 10.11 11.94
N GLY A 204 -8.13 9.39 10.86
CA GLY A 204 -6.85 9.43 10.17
C GLY A 204 -5.66 8.99 11.03
N THR A 205 -5.89 8.18 12.07
CA THR A 205 -4.84 7.76 13.04
C THR A 205 -3.72 6.94 12.40
N SER A 206 -4.00 6.33 11.24
CA SER A 206 -3.02 5.60 10.41
C SER A 206 -2.69 6.33 9.09
N ASN A 207 -3.16 7.56 8.91
CA ASN A 207 -2.80 8.42 7.79
C ASN A 207 -1.43 9.08 8.03
N TYR A 208 -0.38 8.25 8.10
CA TYR A 208 0.99 8.69 8.36
C TYR A 208 1.55 9.56 7.24
N GLY A 209 1.09 9.33 6.00
CA GLY A 209 1.53 10.08 4.83
C GLY A 209 0.89 11.46 4.68
N GLY A 210 -0.09 11.80 5.53
CA GLY A 210 -0.69 13.13 5.55
C GLY A 210 -1.54 13.46 4.33
N PHE A 211 -2.18 12.46 3.71
CA PHE A 211 -3.14 12.71 2.64
C PHE A 211 -4.35 13.48 3.17
N SER A 212 -4.90 14.40 2.37
CA SER A 212 -6.17 15.07 2.66
C SER A 212 -6.80 15.47 1.33
N ASN A 213 -8.12 15.39 1.28
CA ASN A 213 -8.91 15.83 0.14
C ASN A 213 -10.24 16.35 0.72
N ALA A 214 -10.56 17.62 0.49
CA ALA A 214 -11.68 18.28 1.15
C ALA A 214 -13.03 17.60 0.86
N ASP A 215 -13.26 17.13 -0.37
CA ASP A 215 -14.51 16.47 -0.75
C ASP A 215 -14.64 15.10 -0.07
N PHE A 216 -13.55 14.35 -0.02
CA PHE A 216 -13.49 13.07 0.67
C PHE A 216 -13.62 13.22 2.19
N ASP A 217 -12.89 14.17 2.78
CA ASP A 217 -12.88 14.42 4.23
C ASP A 217 -14.26 14.88 4.72
N LYS A 218 -15.05 15.57 3.86
CA LYS A 218 -16.42 16.00 4.18
C LYS A 218 -17.41 14.83 4.32
N VAL A 219 -17.23 13.75 3.56
CA VAL A 219 -18.17 12.62 3.53
C VAL A 219 -17.80 11.48 4.49
N ASN A 220 -16.71 11.62 5.23
CA ASN A 220 -16.30 10.63 6.24
C ASN A 220 -16.33 11.23 7.66
N PRO A 221 -17.53 11.56 8.19
CA PRO A 221 -17.68 12.13 9.52
C PRO A 221 -17.22 11.14 10.61
N PRO A 222 -16.92 11.64 11.82
CA PRO A 222 -16.61 10.78 12.95
C PRO A 222 -17.75 9.82 13.21
N ARG A 223 -17.44 8.60 13.68
CA ARG A 223 -18.47 7.76 14.29
C ARG A 223 -19.05 8.51 15.47
N SER A 224 -20.26 9.04 15.30
CA SER A 224 -21.05 9.59 16.40
C SER A 224 -21.09 8.55 17.52
N PRO A 225 -20.76 8.91 18.77
CA PRO A 225 -20.96 8.02 19.90
C PRO A 225 -22.46 7.86 20.08
N TRP A 226 -23.03 6.83 19.46
CA TRP A 226 -24.42 6.39 19.65
C TRP A 226 -25.45 7.51 19.59
N THR A 227 -25.74 8.03 18.40
CA THR A 227 -27.07 8.60 18.18
C THR A 227 -28.04 7.43 18.11
N THR A 228 -28.64 7.11 19.25
CA THR A 228 -29.78 6.21 19.41
C THR A 228 -30.68 6.25 18.18
N CYS A 229 -30.90 5.11 17.54
CA CYS A 229 -32.11 4.91 16.76
C CYS A 229 -33.30 5.28 17.66
N ARG A 230 -33.97 6.38 17.33
CA ARG A 230 -35.36 6.63 17.71
C ARG A 230 -36.21 6.47 16.47
#